data_AF-A0AA36MUD0-F1
#
_entry.id   AF-A0AA36MUD0-F1
#
_cell.length_a   1.000
_cell.length_b   1.000
_cell.length_c   1.000
_cell.angle_alpha   90.00
_cell.angle_beta   90.00
_cell.angle_gamma   90.00
#
_symmetry.space_group_name_H-M   'P 1'
#
loop_
_entity.id
_entity.type
_entity.pdbx_description
1 polymer ?
#
loop_
_entity_poly.entity_id
_entity_poly.type
_entity_poly.pdbx_seq_one_letter_code
_entity_poly.pdbx_strand_id
1 'polypeptide(L)'
;MQEREAVNETAAEDSVGGANLQFIHIPCTFGHTVEEAGAGGLLAALLNLEGHDAARWGELHPGLQGISKITGCNLFYTPPKYWPSETAELLRNQTLFSMLRDPYDRLANEFRMQVGNTDSAYLLLTRSDISAREGNLEREGEEYQRFYRECDVNGYLQVELRKYLAGDRFRGNCHLLPSSEFASTPYGPVEWIDERFIPDSFDRYMESHKAKPRMTMPLHNVWCNDISAYSLNEETKQLIRQVYAADFELICKTFGHCDKEEMFCHENIPNMCGSKP
;
A
#
# COMPACT_ATOMS: atom_id res chain seq x y z
N MET A 1 -47.17 -5.14 13.83
CA MET A 1 -45.76 -5.56 13.75
C MET A 1 -45.00 -4.33 13.28
N GLN A 2 -44.41 -3.59 14.21
CA GLN A 2 -43.62 -2.38 13.92
C GLN A 2 -42.16 -2.81 13.89
N GLU A 3 -41.57 -2.86 12.69
CA GLU A 3 -40.12 -2.95 12.55
C GLU A 3 -39.53 -1.66 13.09
N ARG A 4 -38.83 -1.76 14.23
CA ARG A 4 -38.00 -0.69 14.75
C ARG A 4 -36.72 -0.67 13.94
N GLU A 5 -36.58 0.30 13.05
CA GLU A 5 -35.29 0.68 12.49
C GLU A 5 -34.41 1.16 13.65
N ALA A 6 -33.46 0.31 14.04
CA ALA A 6 -32.37 0.71 14.90
C ALA A 6 -31.47 1.63 14.07
N VAL A 7 -31.62 2.94 14.26
CA VAL A 7 -30.70 3.94 13.72
C VAL A 7 -29.35 3.70 14.38
N ASN A 8 -28.39 3.29 13.56
CA ASN A 8 -27.03 2.95 13.98
C ASN A 8 -26.26 4.24 14.28
N GLU A 9 -26.27 4.66 15.55
CA GLU A 9 -25.75 5.95 16.04
C GLU A 9 -24.21 5.96 16.25
N THR A 10 -23.48 5.02 15.63
CA THR A 10 -22.06 4.73 15.95
C THR A 10 -21.02 5.38 15.03
N ALA A 11 -21.41 6.22 14.06
CA ALA A 11 -20.48 6.72 13.04
C ALA A 11 -19.81 8.09 13.33
N ALA A 12 -20.00 8.68 14.51
CA ALA A 12 -19.70 10.11 14.73
C ALA A 12 -18.51 10.45 15.65
N GLU A 13 -17.79 9.49 16.25
CA GLU A 13 -16.80 9.80 17.31
C GLU A 13 -15.32 9.42 17.03
N ASP A 14 -14.95 9.04 15.80
CA ASP A 14 -13.55 8.64 15.50
C ASP A 14 -12.64 9.77 14.97
N SER A 15 -12.93 11.04 15.27
CA SER A 15 -12.08 12.16 14.80
C SER A 15 -10.83 12.32 15.69
N VAL A 16 -9.72 11.68 15.29
CA VAL A 16 -8.43 11.83 15.97
C VAL A 16 -7.89 13.25 15.81
N GLY A 17 -7.91 14.02 16.90
CA GLY A 17 -7.41 15.39 16.91
C GLY A 17 -8.28 16.39 16.14
N GLY A 18 -9.53 16.04 15.84
CA GLY A 18 -10.49 16.91 15.15
C GLY A 18 -10.35 16.97 13.62
N ALA A 19 -9.46 16.16 13.04
CA ALA A 19 -9.35 16.00 11.59
C ALA A 19 -10.13 14.76 11.14
N ASN A 20 -11.01 14.91 10.16
CA ASN A 20 -11.74 13.80 9.55
C ASN A 20 -10.91 13.25 8.38
N LEU A 21 -9.89 12.45 8.69
CA LEU A 21 -8.95 11.89 7.73
C LEU A 21 -9.14 10.38 7.59
N GLN A 22 -9.15 9.89 6.35
CA GLN A 22 -9.17 8.47 6.04
C GLN A 22 -8.02 8.12 5.10
N PHE A 23 -7.12 7.26 5.58
CA PHE A 23 -6.04 6.73 4.78
C PHE A 23 -6.54 5.63 3.84
N ILE A 24 -6.14 5.72 2.57
CA ILE A 24 -6.31 4.65 1.57
C ILE A 24 -4.97 3.91 1.44
N HIS A 25 -4.91 2.67 1.92
CA HIS A 25 -3.68 1.88 1.89
C HIS A 25 -3.39 1.39 0.46
N ILE A 26 -2.21 1.76 -0.05
CA ILE A 26 -1.65 1.21 -1.28
C ILE A 26 -0.48 0.30 -0.92
N PRO A 27 -0.45 -0.97 -1.37
CA PRO A 27 0.62 -1.90 -1.02
C PRO A 27 2.00 -1.36 -1.37
N CYS A 28 2.95 -1.60 -0.47
CA CYS A 28 4.35 -1.22 -0.66
C CYS A 28 4.59 0.29 -0.83
N THR A 29 3.77 1.17 -0.23
CA THR A 29 3.99 2.64 -0.23
C THR A 29 4.15 3.21 1.18
N PHE A 30 4.74 2.47 2.12
CA PHE A 30 4.80 2.81 3.55
C PHE A 30 3.43 2.83 4.28
N GLY A 31 2.42 2.13 3.73
CA GLY A 31 1.08 2.08 4.32
C GLY A 31 1.04 1.59 5.77
N HIS A 32 1.74 0.49 6.08
CA HIS A 32 1.86 0.01 7.47
C HIS A 32 2.53 1.02 8.40
N THR A 33 3.48 1.83 7.91
CA THR A 33 4.09 2.89 8.73
C THR A 33 3.09 4.02 9.02
N VAL A 34 2.24 4.37 8.04
CA VAL A 34 1.16 5.35 8.24
C VAL A 34 0.14 4.84 9.26
N GLU A 35 -0.25 3.57 9.16
CA GLU A 35 -1.19 2.92 10.07
C GLU A 35 -0.61 2.82 11.49
N GLU A 36 0.67 2.47 11.61
CA GLU A 36 1.39 2.50 12.87
C GLU A 36 1.37 3.90 13.52
N ALA A 37 1.68 4.93 12.73
CA ALA A 37 1.66 6.31 13.21
C ALA A 37 0.26 6.74 13.65
N GLY A 38 -0.77 6.33 12.91
CA GLY A 38 -2.19 6.56 13.24
C GLY A 38 -2.60 5.88 14.55
N ALA A 39 -2.16 4.64 14.77
CA ALA A 39 -2.44 3.86 15.97
C ALA A 39 -1.66 4.34 17.21
N GLY A 40 -0.69 5.23 17.06
CA GLY A 40 0.17 5.70 18.16
C GLY A 40 1.38 4.81 18.44
N GLY A 41 1.84 4.05 17.45
CA GLY A 41 3.06 3.24 17.48
C GLY A 41 2.83 1.74 17.33
N LEU A 42 3.90 0.99 17.02
CA LEU A 42 3.83 -0.44 16.68
C LEU A 42 3.14 -1.29 17.74
N LEU A 43 3.44 -1.07 19.02
CA LEU A 43 2.84 -1.83 20.10
C LEU A 43 1.33 -1.60 20.18
N ALA A 44 0.88 -0.36 19.98
CA ALA A 44 -0.54 -0.03 19.98
C ALA A 44 -1.26 -0.65 18.77
N ALA A 45 -0.63 -0.59 17.59
CA ALA A 45 -1.14 -1.24 16.38
C ALA A 45 -1.28 -2.77 16.56
N LEU A 46 -0.23 -3.44 17.05
CA LEU A 46 -0.20 -4.90 17.22
C LEU A 46 -1.17 -5.41 18.30
N LEU A 47 -1.29 -4.68 19.41
CA LEU A 47 -2.17 -5.06 20.51
C LEU A 47 -3.60 -4.54 20.32
N ASN A 48 -3.86 -3.79 19.24
CA ASN A 48 -5.11 -3.07 18.99
C ASN A 48 -5.59 -2.32 20.25
N LEU A 49 -4.65 -1.65 20.95
CA LEU A 49 -4.97 -0.95 22.19
C LEU A 49 -5.89 0.22 21.88
N GLU A 50 -7.07 0.22 22.50
CA GLU A 50 -8.03 1.31 22.37
C GLU A 50 -7.55 2.51 23.18
N GLY A 51 -6.75 3.36 22.54
CA GLY A 51 -6.62 4.75 22.96
C GLY A 51 -7.81 5.52 22.43
N HIS A 52 -8.47 6.33 23.27
CA HIS A 52 -9.60 7.19 22.88
C HIS A 52 -9.30 8.17 21.72
N ASP A 53 -8.05 8.25 21.25
CA ASP A 53 -7.59 9.13 20.18
C ASP A 53 -6.78 8.38 19.08
N ALA A 54 -6.84 7.04 18.98
CA ALA A 54 -6.05 6.29 17.99
C ALA A 54 -6.79 6.17 16.64
N ALA A 55 -6.12 6.50 15.54
CA ALA A 55 -6.72 6.43 14.21
C ALA A 55 -6.61 5.01 13.69
N ARG A 56 -7.75 4.37 13.42
CA ARG A 56 -7.79 3.04 12.78
C ARG A 56 -7.92 3.22 11.28
N TRP A 57 -6.78 3.13 10.61
CA TRP A 57 -6.66 3.32 9.17
C TRP A 57 -6.34 2.01 8.45
N GLY A 58 -6.71 1.96 7.17
CA GLY A 58 -6.44 0.82 6.27
C GLY A 58 -6.66 -0.54 6.93
N GLU A 59 -5.61 -1.33 7.05
CA GLU A 59 -5.64 -2.70 7.58
C GLU A 59 -6.06 -2.78 9.06
N LEU A 60 -5.77 -1.75 9.86
CA LEU A 60 -6.19 -1.67 11.26
C LEU A 60 -7.67 -1.34 11.42
N HIS A 61 -8.36 -0.94 10.34
CA HIS A 61 -9.80 -0.69 10.37
C HIS A 61 -10.59 -2.01 10.20
N PRO A 62 -11.39 -2.45 11.19
CA PRO A 62 -12.07 -3.76 11.14
C PRO A 62 -12.97 -3.94 9.90
N GLY A 63 -13.63 -2.87 9.46
CA GLY A 63 -14.47 -2.88 8.26
C GLY A 63 -13.73 -3.14 6.94
N LEU A 64 -12.39 -3.08 6.92
CA LEU A 64 -11.57 -3.29 5.73
C LEU A 64 -10.84 -4.65 5.72
N GLN A 65 -10.99 -5.47 6.75
CA GLN A 65 -10.33 -6.80 6.84
C GLN A 65 -11.04 -7.89 6.00
N GLY A 66 -12.13 -7.55 5.31
CA GLY A 66 -12.85 -8.47 4.42
C GLY A 66 -12.15 -8.64 3.06
N ILE A 67 -12.66 -9.59 2.26
CA ILE A 67 -12.23 -9.84 0.89
C ILE A 67 -13.22 -9.21 -0.09
N SER A 68 -12.73 -8.45 -1.07
CA SER A 68 -13.56 -7.97 -2.17
C SER A 68 -14.02 -9.13 -3.05
N LYS A 69 -15.33 -9.23 -3.25
CA LYS A 69 -15.92 -10.23 -4.17
C LYS A 69 -15.61 -9.92 -5.65
N ILE A 70 -15.16 -8.70 -5.96
CA ILE A 70 -14.87 -8.27 -7.32
C ILE A 70 -13.41 -8.59 -7.68
N THR A 71 -12.48 -8.25 -6.79
CA THR A 71 -11.04 -8.38 -7.05
C THR A 71 -10.43 -9.65 -6.47
N GLY A 72 -11.05 -10.24 -5.44
CA GLY A 72 -10.48 -11.35 -4.67
C GLY A 72 -9.41 -10.92 -3.65
N CYS A 73 -9.12 -9.63 -3.56
CA CYS A 73 -8.12 -9.06 -2.67
C CYS A 73 -8.73 -8.64 -1.33
N ASN A 74 -7.88 -8.48 -0.31
CA ASN A 74 -8.24 -7.81 0.92
C ASN A 74 -8.73 -6.38 0.64
N LEU A 75 -9.79 -5.92 1.32
CA LEU A 75 -10.42 -4.63 1.04
C LEU A 75 -9.47 -3.46 1.33
N PHE A 76 -8.62 -3.56 2.35
CA PHE A 76 -7.60 -2.54 2.64
C PHE A 76 -6.55 -2.37 1.51
N TYR A 77 -6.33 -3.35 0.63
CA TYR A 77 -5.47 -3.20 -0.56
C TYR A 77 -6.24 -3.01 -1.87
N THR A 78 -7.57 -2.94 -1.79
CA THR A 78 -8.43 -2.83 -2.97
C THR A 78 -8.78 -1.36 -3.22
N PRO A 79 -8.74 -0.86 -4.46
CA PRO A 79 -9.24 0.48 -4.76
C PRO A 79 -10.69 0.68 -4.31
N PRO A 80 -11.05 1.79 -3.66
CA PRO A 80 -12.39 1.98 -3.09
C PRO A 80 -13.57 1.84 -4.05
N LYS A 81 -13.34 2.06 -5.35
CA LYS A 81 -14.35 1.82 -6.41
C LYS A 81 -14.81 0.35 -6.52
N TYR A 82 -14.08 -0.58 -5.91
CA TYR A 82 -14.44 -2.00 -5.84
C TYR A 82 -14.84 -2.47 -4.43
N TRP A 83 -15.02 -1.53 -3.48
CA TRP A 83 -15.53 -1.86 -2.16
C TRP A 83 -17.05 -2.09 -2.21
N PRO A 84 -17.59 -2.95 -1.33
CA PRO A 84 -19.03 -2.99 -1.08
C PRO A 84 -19.53 -1.60 -0.70
N SER A 85 -20.74 -1.24 -1.13
CA SER A 85 -21.30 0.10 -0.88
C SER A 85 -21.32 0.42 0.61
N GLU A 86 -21.67 -0.55 1.46
CA GLU A 86 -21.69 -0.44 2.91
C GLU A 86 -20.31 -0.14 3.52
N THR A 87 -19.24 -0.70 2.94
CA THR A 87 -17.86 -0.41 3.36
C THR A 87 -17.42 0.95 2.85
N ALA A 88 -17.86 1.34 1.65
CA ALA A 88 -17.49 2.60 1.04
C ALA A 88 -18.07 3.82 1.79
N GLU A 89 -19.14 3.63 2.57
CA GLU A 89 -19.68 4.65 3.49
C GLU A 89 -18.64 5.15 4.50
N LEU A 90 -17.61 4.35 4.83
CA LEU A 90 -16.49 4.79 5.67
C LEU A 90 -15.77 6.02 5.12
N LEU A 91 -15.82 6.23 3.80
CA LEU A 91 -15.17 7.35 3.13
C LEU A 91 -16.05 8.61 3.12
N ARG A 92 -17.31 8.52 3.54
CA ARG A 92 -18.25 9.64 3.48
C ARG A 92 -17.80 10.75 4.43
N ASN A 93 -17.77 11.97 3.91
CA ASN A 93 -17.36 13.19 4.63
C ASN A 93 -15.90 13.17 5.11
N GLN A 94 -15.09 12.19 4.71
CA GLN A 94 -13.67 12.10 5.05
C GLN A 94 -12.82 12.89 4.04
N THR A 95 -11.70 13.43 4.52
CA THR A 95 -10.59 13.84 3.66
C THR A 95 -9.74 12.61 3.39
N LEU A 96 -9.72 12.17 2.14
CA LEU A 96 -9.02 10.95 1.73
C LEU A 96 -7.58 11.27 1.43
N PHE A 97 -6.65 10.46 1.94
CA PHE A 97 -5.24 10.64 1.66
C PHE A 97 -4.51 9.32 1.47
N SER A 98 -3.39 9.36 0.76
CA SER A 98 -2.52 8.20 0.57
C SER A 98 -1.08 8.62 0.27
N MET A 99 -0.18 7.64 0.29
CA MET A 99 1.22 7.81 -0.11
C MET A 99 1.36 7.52 -1.60
N LEU A 100 2.08 8.38 -2.32
CA LEU A 100 2.40 8.15 -3.72
C LEU A 100 3.91 7.92 -3.86
N ARG A 101 4.27 6.65 -4.14
CA ARG A 101 5.65 6.17 -4.25
C ARG A 101 6.09 6.02 -5.70
N ASP A 102 7.38 6.23 -5.92
CA ASP A 102 8.03 5.95 -7.21
C ASP A 102 7.80 4.49 -7.66
N PRO A 103 7.32 4.23 -8.89
CA PRO A 103 6.98 2.88 -9.33
C PRO A 103 8.16 1.90 -9.29
N TYR A 104 9.39 2.36 -9.52
CA TYR A 104 10.57 1.48 -9.49
C TYR A 104 10.88 1.04 -8.05
N ASP A 105 10.91 1.98 -7.12
CA ASP A 105 11.18 1.70 -5.72
C ASP A 105 10.07 0.86 -5.08
N ARG A 106 8.81 1.15 -5.43
CA ARG A 106 7.65 0.37 -5.00
C ARG A 106 7.77 -1.10 -5.38
N LEU A 107 8.11 -1.40 -6.63
CA LEU A 107 8.21 -2.78 -7.12
C LEU A 107 9.44 -3.53 -6.60
N ALA A 108 10.55 -2.82 -6.37
CA ALA A 108 11.67 -3.41 -5.65
C ALA A 108 11.28 -3.78 -4.20
N ASN A 109 10.46 -2.95 -3.54
CA ASN A 109 9.93 -3.26 -2.20
C ASN A 109 8.91 -4.41 -2.21
N GLU A 110 8.05 -4.48 -3.23
CA GLU A 110 7.13 -5.60 -3.42
C GLU A 110 7.88 -6.92 -3.45
N PHE A 111 8.93 -7.02 -4.28
CA PHE A 111 9.74 -8.23 -4.33
C PHE A 111 10.35 -8.60 -2.97
N ARG A 112 10.92 -7.64 -2.24
CA ARG A 112 11.53 -7.88 -0.92
C ARG A 112 10.53 -8.43 0.10
N MET A 113 9.30 -7.91 0.09
CA MET A 113 8.21 -8.44 0.92
C MET A 113 7.85 -9.88 0.52
N GLN A 114 7.74 -10.16 -0.78
CA GLN A 114 7.40 -11.50 -1.28
C GLN A 114 8.48 -12.55 -0.94
N VAL A 115 9.75 -12.15 -0.89
CA VAL A 115 10.85 -13.00 -0.40
C VAL A 115 10.65 -13.37 1.07
N GLY A 116 10.19 -12.42 1.90
CA GLY A 116 9.88 -12.64 3.31
C GLY A 116 8.68 -13.55 3.57
N ASN A 117 7.94 -13.93 2.52
CA ASN A 117 6.72 -14.72 2.60
C ASN A 117 5.62 -14.06 3.48
N THR A 118 5.74 -12.75 3.76
CA THR A 118 4.76 -11.97 4.52
C THR A 118 3.96 -11.13 3.54
N ASP A 119 2.63 -11.21 3.62
CA ASP A 119 1.71 -10.35 2.86
C ASP A 119 1.13 -9.24 3.74
N SER A 120 0.91 -9.57 5.02
CA SER A 120 0.51 -8.63 6.06
C SER A 120 1.16 -8.99 7.40
N ALA A 121 1.72 -7.97 8.05
CA ALA A 121 2.25 -8.11 9.41
C ALA A 121 1.14 -8.10 10.48
N TYR A 122 0.01 -7.43 10.21
CA TYR A 122 -1.07 -7.27 11.20
C TYR A 122 -2.02 -8.47 11.23
N LEU A 123 -2.30 -9.07 10.08
CA LEU A 123 -3.15 -10.26 9.96
C LEU A 123 -2.37 -11.57 9.89
N LEU A 124 -1.03 -11.49 9.92
CA LEU A 124 -0.13 -12.64 9.80
C LEU A 124 -0.40 -13.50 8.55
N LEU A 125 -0.84 -12.84 7.47
CA LEU A 125 -1.08 -13.50 6.18
C LEU A 125 0.24 -13.72 5.47
N THR A 126 0.40 -14.90 4.89
CA THR A 126 1.57 -15.24 4.10
C THR A 126 1.27 -15.19 2.60
N ARG A 127 2.32 -15.05 1.79
CA ARG A 127 2.19 -15.17 0.33
C ARG A 127 1.50 -16.47 -0.06
N SER A 128 1.82 -17.59 0.59
CA SER A 128 1.21 -18.89 0.30
C SER A 128 -0.30 -18.90 0.56
N ASP A 129 -0.77 -18.23 1.62
CA ASP A 129 -2.21 -18.12 1.91
C ASP A 129 -2.94 -17.37 0.79
N ILE A 130 -2.34 -16.27 0.33
CA ILE A 130 -2.84 -15.47 -0.79
C ILE A 130 -2.85 -16.28 -2.09
N SER A 131 -1.74 -16.95 -2.41
CA SER A 131 -1.61 -17.80 -3.61
C SER A 131 -2.68 -18.89 -3.62
N ALA A 132 -2.94 -19.54 -2.48
CA ALA A 132 -3.99 -20.56 -2.36
C ALA A 132 -5.39 -19.96 -2.54
N ARG A 133 -5.67 -18.81 -1.92
CA ARG A 133 -6.96 -18.11 -2.03
C ARG A 133 -7.28 -17.70 -3.47
N GLU A 134 -6.29 -17.17 -4.18
CA GLU A 134 -6.45 -16.61 -5.53
C GLU A 134 -6.29 -17.65 -6.65
N GLY A 135 -5.95 -18.91 -6.30
CA GLY A 135 -5.69 -19.95 -7.29
C GLY A 135 -4.36 -19.77 -8.05
N ASN A 136 -3.44 -18.97 -7.49
CA ASN A 136 -2.14 -18.62 -8.06
C ASN A 136 -1.02 -19.50 -7.49
N LEU A 137 -1.27 -20.81 -7.38
CA LEU A 137 -0.35 -21.77 -6.74
C LEU A 137 1.00 -21.90 -7.46
N GLU A 138 1.11 -21.46 -8.71
CA GLU A 138 2.39 -21.42 -9.40
C GLU A 138 3.40 -20.47 -8.74
N ARG A 139 2.94 -19.49 -7.95
CA ARG A 139 3.80 -18.61 -7.13
C ARG A 139 4.54 -19.34 -6.01
N GLU A 140 4.09 -20.56 -5.70
CA GLU A 140 4.75 -21.46 -4.75
C GLU A 140 5.60 -22.53 -5.46
N GLY A 141 5.61 -22.53 -6.80
CA GLY A 141 6.37 -23.46 -7.63
C GLY A 141 7.87 -23.15 -7.71
N GLU A 142 8.61 -24.07 -8.31
CA GLU A 142 10.08 -24.05 -8.36
C GLU A 142 10.65 -22.74 -8.94
N GLU A 143 10.02 -22.20 -9.98
CA GLU A 143 10.46 -20.96 -10.63
C GLU A 143 10.46 -19.77 -9.65
N TYR A 144 9.36 -19.57 -8.91
CA TYR A 144 9.28 -18.50 -7.93
C TYR A 144 10.19 -18.73 -6.73
N GLN A 145 10.28 -19.98 -6.26
CA GLN A 145 11.23 -20.33 -5.19
C GLN A 145 12.67 -20.05 -5.60
N ARG A 146 13.02 -20.20 -6.89
CA ARG A 146 14.31 -19.79 -7.42
C ARG A 146 14.47 -18.27 -7.33
N PHE A 147 13.48 -17.49 -7.79
CA PHE A 147 13.54 -16.02 -7.70
C PHE A 147 13.82 -15.54 -6.27
N TYR A 148 13.09 -16.09 -5.28
CA TYR A 148 13.24 -15.66 -3.89
C TYR A 148 14.60 -16.04 -3.31
N ARG A 149 15.08 -17.26 -3.58
CA ARG A 149 16.37 -17.75 -3.09
C ARG A 149 17.56 -17.02 -3.71
N GLU A 150 17.46 -16.63 -4.97
CA GLU A 150 18.52 -15.95 -5.72
C GLU A 150 18.41 -14.42 -5.66
N CYS A 151 17.40 -13.88 -4.96
CA CYS A 151 17.04 -12.47 -5.01
C CYS A 151 16.90 -11.93 -6.45
N ASP A 152 16.39 -12.75 -7.38
CA ASP A 152 16.20 -12.42 -8.80
C ASP A 152 14.95 -11.55 -8.99
N VAL A 153 15.07 -10.28 -8.60
CA VAL A 153 14.01 -9.27 -8.72
C VAL A 153 13.55 -9.08 -10.16
N ASN A 154 14.45 -9.21 -11.13
CA ASN A 154 14.12 -9.04 -12.54
C ASN A 154 13.28 -10.22 -13.04
N GLY A 155 13.70 -11.46 -12.78
CA GLY A 155 12.93 -12.65 -13.13
C GLY A 155 11.51 -12.61 -12.55
N TYR A 156 11.40 -12.29 -11.26
CA TYR A 156 10.10 -12.14 -10.59
C TYR A 156 9.23 -11.06 -11.23
N LEU A 157 9.71 -9.82 -11.31
CA LEU A 157 8.91 -8.70 -11.82
C LEU A 157 8.55 -8.86 -13.29
N GLN A 158 9.43 -9.42 -14.11
CA GLN A 158 9.13 -9.65 -15.51
C GLN A 158 8.01 -10.69 -15.70
N VAL A 159 7.95 -11.74 -14.88
CA VAL A 159 6.83 -12.71 -14.93
C VAL A 159 5.54 -12.04 -14.47
N GLU A 160 5.57 -11.37 -13.32
CA GLU A 160 4.40 -10.74 -12.71
C GLU A 160 3.79 -9.63 -13.59
N LEU A 161 4.62 -8.71 -14.10
CA LEU A 161 4.15 -7.61 -14.94
C LEU A 161 3.63 -8.09 -16.29
N ARG A 162 4.18 -9.17 -16.87
CA ARG A 162 3.61 -9.77 -18.08
C ARG A 162 2.25 -10.42 -17.81
N LYS A 163 2.06 -11.08 -16.67
CA LYS A 163 0.74 -11.60 -16.26
C LYS A 163 -0.27 -10.47 -16.03
N TYR A 164 0.16 -9.37 -15.42
CA TYR A 164 -0.66 -8.16 -15.30
C TYR A 164 -1.12 -7.64 -16.66
N LEU A 165 -0.18 -7.47 -17.60
CA LEU A 165 -0.48 -7.02 -18.97
C LEU A 165 -1.38 -8.00 -19.74
N ALA A 166 -1.36 -9.29 -19.39
CA ALA A 166 -2.25 -10.31 -19.93
C ALA A 166 -3.66 -10.29 -19.31
N GLY A 167 -3.95 -9.39 -18.36
CA GLY A 167 -5.27 -9.17 -17.77
C GLY A 167 -5.41 -9.66 -16.33
N ASP A 168 -4.40 -10.32 -15.76
CA ASP A 168 -4.42 -10.77 -14.36
C ASP A 168 -4.01 -9.64 -13.41
N ARG A 169 -4.86 -8.61 -13.35
CA ARG A 169 -4.54 -7.34 -12.68
C ARG A 169 -4.59 -7.40 -11.15
N PHE A 170 -5.28 -8.40 -10.59
CA PHE A 170 -5.55 -8.51 -9.15
C PHE A 170 -4.71 -9.60 -8.45
N ARG A 171 -3.81 -10.28 -9.18
CA ARG A 171 -2.87 -11.25 -8.59
C ARG A 171 -2.07 -10.63 -7.44
N GLY A 172 -1.83 -11.45 -6.42
CA GLY A 172 -0.96 -11.13 -5.30
C GLY A 172 -1.60 -10.09 -4.41
N ASN A 173 -2.85 -10.31 -4.03
CA ASN A 173 -3.60 -9.45 -3.13
C ASN A 173 -3.68 -7.99 -3.62
N CYS A 174 -3.74 -7.77 -4.94
CA CYS A 174 -3.77 -6.45 -5.58
C CYS A 174 -2.49 -5.62 -5.45
N HIS A 175 -1.36 -6.21 -5.05
CA HIS A 175 -0.12 -5.46 -4.81
C HIS A 175 0.47 -4.79 -6.06
N LEU A 176 0.18 -5.32 -7.24
CA LEU A 176 0.66 -4.80 -8.52
C LEU A 176 -0.26 -3.76 -9.15
N LEU A 177 -1.34 -3.35 -8.49
CA LEU A 177 -2.19 -2.28 -9.00
C LEU A 177 -1.46 -0.93 -8.95
N PRO A 178 -1.41 -0.15 -10.06
CA PRO A 178 -0.89 1.21 -10.04
C PRO A 178 -1.61 2.10 -9.01
N SER A 179 -0.90 3.01 -8.36
CA SER A 179 -1.47 3.95 -7.38
C SER A 179 -2.55 4.83 -8.01
N SER A 180 -2.47 5.11 -9.31
CA SER A 180 -3.48 5.83 -10.08
C SER A 180 -4.85 5.15 -10.05
N GLU A 181 -4.92 3.84 -9.80
CA GLU A 181 -6.19 3.11 -9.65
C GLU A 181 -6.96 3.54 -8.40
N PHE A 182 -6.26 4.12 -7.41
CA PHE A 182 -6.81 4.60 -6.14
C PHE A 182 -7.12 6.11 -6.15
N ALA A 183 -6.68 6.85 -7.18
CA ALA A 183 -6.80 8.31 -7.24
C ALA A 183 -8.24 8.84 -7.24
N SER A 184 -9.16 8.05 -7.79
CA SER A 184 -10.58 8.40 -7.87
C SER A 184 -11.39 7.42 -7.04
N THR A 185 -12.07 7.95 -6.02
CA THR A 185 -13.03 7.20 -5.22
C THR A 185 -14.44 7.71 -5.50
N PRO A 186 -15.50 6.95 -5.16
CA PRO A 186 -16.88 7.45 -5.22
C PRO A 186 -17.15 8.66 -4.32
N TYR A 187 -16.27 8.96 -3.36
CA TYR A 187 -16.47 9.98 -2.32
C TYR A 187 -15.55 11.19 -2.44
N GLY A 188 -14.64 11.21 -3.42
CA GLY A 188 -13.76 12.34 -3.65
C GLY A 188 -12.38 11.92 -4.16
N PRO A 189 -11.55 12.92 -4.48
CA PRO A 189 -10.15 12.70 -4.82
C PRO A 189 -9.34 12.26 -3.59
N VAL A 190 -8.28 11.51 -3.83
CA VAL A 190 -7.25 11.22 -2.81
C VAL A 190 -6.20 12.32 -2.84
N GLU A 191 -5.91 12.89 -1.67
CA GLU A 191 -4.76 13.78 -1.46
C GLU A 191 -3.48 12.94 -1.33
N TRP A 192 -2.43 13.35 -2.04
CA TRP A 192 -1.21 12.57 -2.16
C TRP A 192 -0.09 13.16 -1.33
N ILE A 193 0.56 12.30 -0.55
CA ILE A 193 1.78 12.61 0.19
C ILE A 193 2.97 12.09 -0.62
N ASP A 194 3.93 12.98 -0.89
CA ASP A 194 5.14 12.64 -1.61
C ASP A 194 6.01 11.72 -0.76
N GLU A 195 6.07 10.46 -1.15
CA GLU A 195 6.78 9.45 -0.40
C GLU A 195 8.29 9.71 -0.40
N ARG A 196 8.86 10.42 -1.39
CA ARG A 196 10.31 10.68 -1.50
C ARG A 196 10.90 11.46 -0.32
N PHE A 197 10.05 12.15 0.45
CA PHE A 197 10.45 13.01 1.55
C PHE A 197 9.95 12.51 2.91
N ILE A 198 9.69 11.22 3.07
CA ILE A 198 9.34 10.67 4.39
C ILE A 198 10.54 10.74 5.37
N PRO A 199 10.30 11.01 6.67
CA PRO A 199 8.98 11.22 7.30
C PRO A 199 8.40 12.64 7.10
N ASP A 200 9.20 13.61 6.68
CA ASP A 200 8.86 15.04 6.67
C ASP A 200 7.62 15.40 5.82
N SER A 201 7.37 14.72 4.70
CA SER A 201 6.16 14.94 3.90
C SER A 201 4.88 14.52 4.63
N PHE A 202 4.91 13.38 5.31
CA PHE A 202 3.79 12.89 6.10
C PHE A 202 3.51 13.79 7.31
N ASP A 203 4.57 14.17 8.05
CA ASP A 203 4.42 15.00 9.23
C ASP A 203 3.88 16.40 8.89
N ARG A 204 4.35 16.99 7.77
CA ARG A 204 3.78 18.25 7.25
C ARG A 204 2.32 18.12 6.84
N TYR A 205 1.95 17.01 6.21
CA TYR A 205 0.55 16.74 5.84
C TYR A 205 -0.36 16.62 7.08
N MET A 206 0.11 15.92 8.11
CA MET A 206 -0.62 15.79 9.37
C MET A 206 -0.73 17.15 10.08
N GLU A 207 0.33 17.95 10.09
CA GLU A 207 0.31 19.30 10.65
C GLU A 207 -0.68 20.23 9.92
N SER A 208 -0.72 20.21 8.59
CA SER A 208 -1.67 21.05 7.82
C SER A 208 -3.13 20.72 8.11
N HIS A 209 -3.40 19.47 8.51
CA HIS A 209 -4.72 19.00 8.92
C HIS A 209 -4.97 19.07 10.43
N LYS A 210 -4.02 19.59 11.22
CA LYS A 210 -4.06 19.60 12.69
C LYS A 210 -4.21 18.20 13.30
N ALA A 211 -3.78 17.17 12.58
CA ALA A 211 -3.78 15.80 13.03
C ALA A 211 -2.54 15.52 13.89
N LYS A 212 -2.71 14.65 14.90
CA LYS A 212 -1.65 14.26 15.86
C LYS A 212 -0.62 13.23 15.34
N PRO A 213 -0.96 12.25 14.47
CA PRO A 213 -0.02 11.21 14.05
C PRO A 213 1.30 11.76 13.51
N ARG A 214 2.43 11.16 13.90
CA ARG A 214 3.78 11.51 13.43
C ARG A 214 4.57 10.24 13.12
N MET A 215 5.34 10.28 12.04
CA MET A 215 6.12 9.14 11.58
C MET A 215 7.52 9.17 12.21
N THR A 216 7.81 8.21 13.09
CA THR A 216 9.08 8.19 13.86
C THR A 216 10.14 7.32 13.23
N MET A 217 9.78 6.14 12.72
CA MET A 217 10.67 5.25 12.00
C MET A 217 9.90 4.44 10.96
N PRO A 218 10.32 4.46 9.69
CA PRO A 218 9.68 3.65 8.68
C PRO A 218 9.95 2.16 8.89
N LEU A 219 8.88 1.37 8.91
CA LEU A 219 8.96 -0.08 8.78
C LEU A 219 9.51 -0.41 7.39
N HIS A 220 10.52 -1.27 7.33
CA HIS A 220 11.10 -1.72 6.06
C HIS A 220 11.38 -3.22 6.09
N ASN A 221 11.31 -3.84 4.92
CA ASN A 221 11.64 -5.24 4.73
C ASN A 221 13.16 -5.45 4.86
N VAL A 222 13.55 -6.54 5.51
CA VAL A 222 14.97 -6.87 5.77
C VAL A 222 15.52 -8.00 4.86
N TRP A 223 14.73 -8.45 3.90
CA TRP A 223 15.09 -9.53 2.97
C TRP A 223 15.58 -8.96 1.64
N CYS A 224 16.61 -9.60 1.07
CA CYS A 224 17.25 -9.14 -0.17
C CYS A 224 17.58 -7.65 -0.14
N ASN A 225 18.22 -7.19 0.95
CA ASN A 225 18.50 -5.78 1.22
C ASN A 225 19.39 -5.08 0.18
N ASP A 226 20.12 -5.83 -0.65
CA ASP A 226 20.88 -5.25 -1.75
C ASP A 226 20.03 -4.95 -3.00
N ILE A 227 18.72 -5.26 -2.95
CA ILE A 227 17.77 -5.00 -4.05
C ILE A 227 17.08 -3.66 -3.86
N SER A 228 17.22 -2.80 -4.87
CA SER A 228 16.53 -1.52 -4.98
C SER A 228 16.07 -1.24 -6.41
N ALA A 229 15.50 -0.06 -6.67
CA ALA A 229 15.20 0.41 -8.03
C ALA A 229 16.41 0.31 -9.00
N TYR A 230 17.64 0.38 -8.47
CA TYR A 230 18.88 0.35 -9.24
C TYR A 230 19.31 -1.06 -9.65
N SER A 231 18.73 -2.09 -9.04
CA SER A 231 18.96 -3.50 -9.39
C SER A 231 18.14 -3.94 -10.62
N LEU A 232 17.24 -3.07 -11.11
CA LEU A 232 16.35 -3.37 -12.23
C LEU A 232 17.09 -3.22 -13.56
N ASN A 233 16.96 -4.22 -14.43
CA ASN A 233 17.46 -4.16 -15.80
C ASN A 233 16.48 -3.39 -16.71
N GLU A 234 16.93 -3.04 -17.92
CA GLU A 234 16.12 -2.21 -18.82
C GLU A 234 14.83 -2.87 -19.29
N GLU A 235 14.82 -4.20 -19.47
CA GLU A 235 13.60 -4.92 -19.83
C GLU A 235 12.54 -4.79 -18.72
N THR A 236 12.94 -5.00 -17.46
CA THR A 236 12.07 -4.84 -16.31
C THR A 236 11.57 -3.39 -16.22
N LYS A 237 12.47 -2.40 -16.36
CA LYS A 237 12.08 -0.99 -16.33
C LYS A 237 11.08 -0.62 -17.43
N GLN A 238 11.20 -1.21 -18.62
CA GLN A 238 10.23 -1.03 -19.71
C GLN A 238 8.85 -1.57 -19.33
N LEU A 239 8.77 -2.77 -18.76
CA LEU A 239 7.51 -3.33 -18.26
C LEU A 239 6.88 -2.45 -17.18
N ILE A 240 7.70 -1.92 -16.26
CA ILE A 240 7.23 -1.00 -15.21
C ILE A 240 6.66 0.28 -15.84
N ARG A 241 7.38 0.92 -16.77
CA ARG A 241 6.87 2.11 -17.47
C ARG A 241 5.58 1.83 -18.23
N GLN A 242 5.40 0.62 -18.74
CA GLN A 242 4.17 0.24 -19.43
C GLN A 242 2.99 0.07 -18.48
N VAL A 243 3.15 -0.69 -17.39
CA VAL A 243 2.08 -0.98 -16.41
C VAL A 243 1.73 0.26 -15.58
N TYR A 244 2.75 1.04 -15.18
CA TYR A 244 2.64 2.18 -14.26
C TYR A 244 2.71 3.53 -14.98
N ALA A 245 2.43 3.60 -16.29
CA ALA A 245 2.48 4.84 -17.06
C ALA A 245 1.66 5.98 -16.42
N ALA A 246 0.47 5.66 -15.91
CA ALA A 246 -0.42 6.60 -15.24
C ALA A 246 0.11 7.07 -13.86
N ASP A 247 0.88 6.24 -13.15
CA ASP A 247 1.52 6.64 -11.89
C ASP A 247 2.61 7.68 -12.15
N PHE A 248 3.45 7.49 -13.17
CA PHE A 248 4.46 8.48 -13.55
C PHE A 248 3.82 9.83 -13.92
N GLU A 249 2.68 9.82 -14.63
CA GLU A 249 1.93 11.03 -14.95
C GLU A 249 1.32 11.68 -13.71
N LEU A 250 0.77 10.87 -12.80
CA LEU A 250 0.22 11.33 -11.53
C LEU A 250 1.30 11.98 -10.67
N ILE A 251 2.49 11.37 -10.58
CA ILE A 251 3.64 11.88 -9.84
C ILE A 251 4.11 13.22 -10.43
N CYS A 252 4.30 13.29 -11.75
CA CYS A 252 4.68 14.53 -12.43
C CYS A 252 3.67 15.65 -12.17
N LYS A 253 2.37 15.36 -12.31
CA LYS A 253 1.30 16.34 -12.09
C LYS A 253 1.22 16.81 -10.63
N THR A 254 1.44 15.92 -9.68
CA THR A 254 1.23 16.19 -8.25
C THR A 254 2.46 16.85 -7.62
N PHE A 255 3.66 16.39 -7.95
CA PHE A 255 4.90 16.78 -7.28
C PHE A 255 5.96 17.41 -8.20
N GLY A 256 5.77 17.38 -9.52
CA GLY A 256 6.73 17.92 -10.49
C GLY A 256 7.89 16.97 -10.85
N HIS A 257 7.92 15.75 -10.31
CA HIS A 257 8.91 14.73 -10.69
C HIS A 257 8.49 14.09 -12.02
N CYS A 258 8.98 14.66 -13.12
CA CYS A 258 8.49 14.32 -14.47
C CYS A 258 9.41 13.41 -15.27
N ASP A 259 10.61 13.10 -14.76
CA ASP A 259 11.51 12.16 -15.41
C ASP A 259 11.04 10.72 -15.14
N LYS A 260 10.55 10.06 -16.19
CA LYS A 260 10.06 8.67 -16.12
C LYS A 260 11.20 7.64 -16.08
N GLU A 261 12.45 8.07 -16.26
CA GLU A 261 13.65 7.23 -16.18
C GLU A 261 14.44 7.44 -14.88
N GLU A 262 14.10 8.48 -14.12
CA GLU A 262 14.68 8.71 -12.79
C GLU A 262 14.37 7.51 -11.89
N MET A 263 15.44 6.94 -11.33
CA MET A 263 15.32 5.94 -10.27
C MET A 263 15.45 6.65 -8.94
N PHE A 264 14.54 6.33 -8.03
CA PHE A 264 14.57 6.82 -6.66
C PHE A 264 14.76 5.66 -5.68
N CYS A 265 15.37 5.95 -4.53
CA CYS A 265 15.38 5.05 -3.38
C CYS A 265 15.69 5.86 -2.11
N HIS A 266 15.09 5.47 -0.99
CA HIS A 266 15.27 6.09 0.32
C HIS A 266 16.64 5.83 0.94
N GLU A 267 17.56 6.77 0.75
CA GLU A 267 18.92 6.68 1.31
C GLU A 267 18.96 6.90 2.82
N ASN A 268 17.92 7.53 3.38
CA ASN A 268 17.73 7.70 4.81
C ASN A 268 17.21 6.44 5.52
N ILE A 269 16.79 5.41 4.79
CA ILE A 269 16.32 4.15 5.36
C ILE A 269 17.42 3.10 5.21
N PRO A 270 17.98 2.59 6.33
CA PRO A 270 19.08 1.63 6.28
C PRO A 270 18.79 0.46 5.36
N ASN A 271 19.75 0.13 4.50
CA ASN A 271 19.70 -1.01 3.59
C ASN A 271 18.56 -1.01 2.56
N MET A 272 17.84 0.10 2.35
CA MET A 272 16.84 0.17 1.26
C MET A 272 17.48 0.31 -0.12
N CYS A 273 18.66 0.92 -0.17
CA CYS A 273 19.36 1.23 -1.41
C CYS A 273 20.53 0.29 -1.73
N GLY A 274 20.75 -0.76 -0.93
CA GLY A 274 21.89 -1.65 -1.11
C GLY A 274 23.24 -0.91 -1.20
N SER A 275 24.10 -1.38 -2.11
CA SER A 275 25.44 -0.85 -2.37
C SER A 275 25.51 0.10 -3.57
N LYS A 276 24.47 0.92 -3.79
CA LYS A 276 24.47 1.97 -4.85
C LYS A 276 25.85 2.63 -5.00
N PRO A 277 26.32 2.88 -6.24
CA PRO A 277 27.49 3.74 -6.46
C PRO A 277 27.28 5.16 -5.92
#